data_AF-Q2K4T7-F1
#
_entry.id   AF-Q2K4T7-F1
#
_cell.length_a   1.000
_cell.length_b   1.000
_cell.length_c   1.000
_cell.angle_alpha   90.00
_cell.angle_beta   90.00
_cell.angle_gamma   90.00
#
_symmetry.space_group_name_H-M   'P 1'
#
loop_
_entity.id
_entity.type
_entity.pdbx_description
1 polymer ?
#
loop_
_entity_poly.entity_id
_entity_poly.type
_entity_poly.pdbx_seq_one_letter_code
_entity_poly.pdbx_strand_id
1 'polypeptide(L)'
;MLFFLRMRWHWIVVTTIACLAIAGTYLLAAEPTFVASTQLVIFPQVSGSEPQRAFAEDAFIEGQLEIARSTDVVGGTVAALDLIHDLEFVDQTPSLQDRAKNWLMGFSPQSDKPSQNAAGKGSGEAQQQTEEERLRDWATAKLLNKVGIRRIGNSTIVEISAAASTPQKAVDIADTLARQYIQKNIAMKANAARQYSDWLAKFMAEQQRGLAEAASALASFTSNPRDQFKLAELQSATDARRTLYENTLNQLTEAKQRITYPMSDATIVSRATLPLSKARPRSTLIAAFAAALGLGTGFALAMIRHASDRRLVRPHQIAETCDLPFVTVLTTSKRTRNGHPTPLLAAGTNCPTVDYPVIPGMMELSATVVGLRRKRRIVIGVVGVSPGSGASTIASELAVLSSVSGATTLLIDAAAQRPWLSEAIAPHSSSGLVDVLDNSELIRTAALSLTPTLKFLPLGEVDTVTPAIRLSSRRTQLSFAELKKEFDSIFVDISAFSASPDANAIAPELDGVLVVASHGRTSIDEATRVIETMRNVGAEILGAVINHAPASMQS
;
A
#
# COMPACT_ATOMS: atom_id res chain seq x y z
N MET A 1 12.20 -17.05 14.23
CA MET A 1 11.31 -16.75 13.08
C MET A 1 9.85 -17.18 13.32
N LEU A 2 9.59 -18.40 13.84
CA LEU A 2 8.22 -18.89 14.12
C LEU A 2 7.42 -18.08 15.17
N PHE A 3 8.08 -17.54 16.20
CA PHE A 3 7.41 -16.69 17.21
C PHE A 3 6.98 -15.32 16.64
N PHE A 4 7.77 -14.77 15.71
CA PHE A 4 7.48 -13.51 15.00
C PHE A 4 6.24 -13.61 14.12
N LEU A 5 6.10 -14.72 13.36
CA LEU A 5 4.90 -14.99 12.58
C LEU A 5 3.66 -15.11 13.49
N ARG A 6 3.76 -15.82 14.61
CA ARG A 6 2.59 -16.16 15.43
C ARG A 6 1.98 -14.95 16.16
N MET A 7 2.79 -13.96 16.56
CA MET A 7 2.30 -12.81 17.32
C MET A 7 1.70 -11.69 16.45
N ARG A 8 2.09 -11.60 15.17
CA ARG A 8 1.84 -10.39 14.35
C ARG A 8 1.32 -10.65 12.93
N TRP A 9 1.04 -11.90 12.55
CA TRP A 9 0.46 -12.26 11.25
C TRP A 9 -0.88 -11.55 10.95
N HIS A 10 -1.66 -11.21 11.99
CA HIS A 10 -2.91 -10.47 11.85
C HIS A 10 -2.75 -9.16 11.06
N TRP A 11 -1.63 -8.44 11.22
CA TRP A 11 -1.38 -7.21 10.46
C TRP A 11 -1.17 -7.48 8.97
N ILE A 12 -0.43 -8.54 8.64
CA ILE A 12 -0.19 -8.95 7.25
C ILE A 12 -1.51 -9.37 6.60
N VAL A 13 -2.35 -10.11 7.33
CA VAL A 13 -3.66 -10.56 6.83
C VAL A 13 -4.61 -9.38 6.62
N VAL A 14 -4.70 -8.46 7.58
CA VAL A 14 -5.58 -7.29 7.49
C VAL A 14 -5.20 -6.41 6.31
N THR A 15 -3.91 -6.11 6.10
CA THR A 15 -3.47 -5.27 4.97
C THR A 15 -3.68 -5.96 3.62
N THR A 16 -3.47 -7.27 3.55
CA THR A 16 -3.69 -8.05 2.32
C THR A 16 -5.17 -8.13 1.96
N ILE A 17 -6.05 -8.36 2.94
CA ILE A 17 -7.51 -8.36 2.74
C ILE A 17 -7.98 -6.97 2.31
N ALA A 18 -7.49 -5.90 2.93
CA ALA A 18 -7.85 -4.53 2.55
C ALA A 18 -7.44 -4.21 1.09
N CYS A 19 -6.23 -4.57 0.67
CA CYS A 19 -5.78 -4.37 -0.71
C CYS A 19 -6.60 -5.19 -1.71
N LEU A 20 -6.93 -6.44 -1.39
CA LEU A 20 -7.79 -7.28 -2.22
C LEU A 20 -9.24 -6.75 -2.29
N ALA A 21 -9.77 -6.20 -1.20
CA ALA A 21 -11.09 -5.57 -1.19
C ALA A 21 -11.13 -4.34 -2.10
N ILE A 22 -10.12 -3.46 -2.04
CA ILE A 22 -10.00 -2.29 -2.94
C ILE A 22 -9.91 -2.75 -4.40
N ALA A 23 -9.09 -3.76 -4.69
CA ALA A 23 -8.96 -4.33 -6.02
C ALA A 23 -10.27 -4.96 -6.51
N GLY A 24 -11.01 -5.65 -5.64
CA GLY A 24 -12.33 -6.21 -5.93
C GLY A 24 -13.35 -5.12 -6.26
N THR A 25 -13.41 -4.07 -5.45
CA THR A 25 -14.28 -2.91 -5.71
C THR A 25 -13.93 -2.24 -7.04
N TYR A 26 -12.64 -2.10 -7.36
CA TYR A 26 -12.21 -1.59 -8.66
C TYR A 26 -12.64 -2.50 -9.82
N LEU A 27 -12.50 -3.81 -9.69
CA LEU A 27 -12.91 -4.78 -10.71
C LEU A 27 -14.42 -4.82 -10.92
N LEU A 28 -15.22 -4.49 -9.91
CA LEU A 28 -16.68 -4.35 -10.01
C LEU A 28 -17.10 -3.02 -10.64
N ALA A 29 -16.35 -1.94 -10.40
CA ALA A 29 -16.65 -0.61 -10.94
C ALA A 29 -16.10 -0.37 -12.36
N ALA A 30 -15.05 -1.09 -12.75
CA ALA A 30 -14.43 -0.92 -14.06
C ALA A 30 -15.27 -1.54 -15.17
N GLU A 31 -15.56 -0.75 -16.20
CA GLU A 31 -16.31 -1.22 -17.37
C GLU A 31 -15.52 -2.30 -18.14
N PRO A 32 -16.13 -3.47 -18.40
CA PRO A 32 -15.49 -4.51 -19.19
C PRO A 32 -15.38 -4.06 -20.64
N THR A 33 -14.20 -4.25 -21.24
CA THR A 33 -13.99 -3.96 -22.66
C THR A 33 -13.71 -5.24 -23.43
N PHE A 34 -14.36 -5.36 -24.57
CA PHE A 34 -14.28 -6.49 -25.49
C PHE A 34 -13.62 -6.02 -26.78
N VAL A 35 -12.72 -6.84 -27.33
CA VAL A 35 -12.01 -6.55 -28.57
C VAL A 35 -12.41 -7.56 -29.62
N ALA A 36 -12.85 -7.09 -30.78
CA ALA A 36 -13.14 -7.92 -31.95
C ALA A 36 -12.27 -7.47 -33.15
N SER A 37 -11.96 -8.39 -34.06
CA SER A 37 -11.01 -8.16 -35.15
C SER A 37 -11.53 -8.66 -36.49
N THR A 38 -11.50 -7.81 -37.52
CA THR A 38 -11.81 -8.11 -38.92
C THR A 38 -10.52 -8.10 -39.73
N GLN A 39 -10.33 -9.08 -40.61
CA GLN A 39 -9.12 -9.19 -41.44
C GLN A 39 -9.42 -8.88 -42.90
N LEU A 40 -8.55 -8.08 -43.50
CA LEU A 40 -8.66 -7.57 -44.87
C LEU A 40 -7.37 -7.91 -45.63
N VAL A 41 -7.49 -8.37 -46.87
CA VAL A 41 -6.34 -8.49 -47.79
C VAL A 41 -6.38 -7.30 -48.75
N ILE A 42 -5.23 -6.65 -48.94
CA ILE A 42 -5.09 -5.47 -49.80
C ILE A 42 -4.14 -5.78 -50.97
N PHE A 43 -4.63 -6.07 -52.15
CA PHE A 43 -3.81 -6.43 -53.31
C PHE A 43 -2.98 -5.23 -53.84
N PRO A 44 -1.65 -5.20 -53.67
CA PRO A 44 -0.83 -4.11 -54.18
C PRO A 44 -0.68 -4.22 -55.70
N GLN A 45 -0.90 -3.13 -56.43
CA GLN A 45 -0.67 -3.07 -57.88
C GLN A 45 0.66 -2.37 -58.17
N VAL A 46 1.78 -3.08 -57.94
CA VAL A 46 3.13 -2.51 -58.05
C VAL A 46 3.91 -3.22 -59.18
N SER A 47 4.52 -2.43 -60.07
CA SER A 47 5.35 -2.92 -61.17
C SER A 47 6.82 -2.54 -60.95
N GLY A 48 7.76 -3.44 -61.24
CA GLY A 48 9.20 -3.20 -61.04
C GLY A 48 10.03 -4.47 -60.90
N SER A 49 11.34 -4.33 -60.65
CA SER A 49 12.23 -5.43 -60.25
C SER A 49 11.91 -5.93 -58.83
N GLU A 50 12.26 -7.19 -58.48
CA GLU A 50 11.94 -7.78 -57.15
C GLU A 50 12.27 -6.89 -55.94
N PRO A 51 13.48 -6.29 -55.81
CA PRO A 51 13.77 -5.41 -54.68
C PRO A 51 12.92 -4.14 -54.70
N GLN A 52 12.67 -3.53 -55.86
CA GLN A 52 11.83 -2.34 -55.98
C GLN A 52 10.35 -2.64 -55.66
N ARG A 53 9.85 -3.83 -56.02
CA ARG A 53 8.49 -4.26 -55.71
C ARG A 53 8.28 -4.37 -54.21
N ALA A 54 9.18 -5.02 -53.47
CA ALA A 54 9.04 -5.16 -52.02
C ALA A 54 8.97 -3.80 -51.30
N PHE A 55 9.86 -2.86 -51.65
CA PHE A 55 9.83 -1.51 -51.08
C PHE A 55 8.55 -0.74 -51.42
N ALA A 56 8.08 -0.84 -52.67
CA ALA A 56 6.87 -0.15 -53.10
C ALA A 56 5.59 -0.81 -52.57
N GLU A 57 5.59 -2.12 -52.32
CA GLU A 57 4.51 -2.82 -51.61
C GLU A 57 4.42 -2.36 -50.16
N ASP A 58 5.54 -2.25 -49.45
CA ASP A 58 5.55 -1.76 -48.07
C ASP A 58 5.05 -0.31 -47.98
N ALA A 59 5.54 0.58 -48.87
CA ALA A 59 5.07 1.96 -48.94
C ALA A 59 3.57 2.05 -49.31
N PHE A 60 3.10 1.15 -50.18
CA PHE A 60 1.69 1.08 -50.56
C PHE A 60 0.81 0.67 -49.36
N ILE A 61 1.18 -0.40 -48.64
CA ILE A 61 0.41 -0.87 -47.48
C ILE A 61 0.39 0.17 -46.36
N GLU A 62 1.49 0.87 -46.10
CA GLU A 62 1.53 1.96 -45.12
C GLU A 62 0.60 3.12 -45.51
N GLY A 63 0.59 3.49 -46.79
CA GLY A 63 -0.37 4.47 -47.30
C GLY A 63 -1.83 4.02 -47.14
N GLN A 64 -2.12 2.73 -47.37
CA GLN A 64 -3.46 2.18 -47.17
C GLN A 64 -3.86 2.13 -45.69
N LEU A 65 -2.90 1.91 -44.79
CA LEU A 65 -3.12 1.95 -43.36
C LEU A 65 -3.54 3.35 -42.89
N GLU A 66 -2.89 4.39 -43.42
CA GLU A 66 -3.23 5.78 -43.10
C GLU A 66 -4.60 6.18 -43.66
N ILE A 67 -4.94 5.74 -44.88
CA ILE A 67 -6.28 5.93 -45.45
C ILE A 67 -7.33 5.24 -44.57
N ALA A 68 -7.07 4.04 -44.06
CA ALA A 68 -7.98 3.33 -43.18
C ALA A 68 -8.17 4.02 -41.83
N ARG A 69 -7.16 4.77 -41.34
CA ARG A 69 -7.23 5.59 -40.12
C ARG A 69 -7.79 6.99 -40.34
N SER A 70 -8.04 7.39 -41.58
CA SER A 70 -8.53 8.73 -41.90
C SER A 70 -9.87 9.03 -41.21
N THR A 71 -10.05 10.29 -40.82
CA THR A 71 -11.27 10.80 -40.17
C THR A 71 -12.52 10.52 -41.00
N ASP A 72 -12.42 10.51 -42.33
CA ASP A 72 -13.54 10.20 -43.22
C ASP A 72 -14.04 8.76 -43.06
N VAL A 73 -13.13 7.79 -42.94
CA VAL A 73 -13.47 6.36 -42.82
C VAL A 73 -14.02 6.06 -41.43
N VAL A 74 -13.40 6.63 -40.40
CA VAL A 74 -13.85 6.45 -39.00
C VAL A 74 -15.13 7.22 -38.73
N GLY A 75 -15.26 8.46 -39.22
CA GLY A 75 -16.47 9.26 -39.13
C GLY A 75 -17.64 8.67 -39.91
N GLY A 76 -17.37 8.07 -41.08
CA GLY A 76 -18.35 7.28 -41.82
C GLY A 76 -18.87 6.07 -41.01
N THR A 77 -18.02 5.49 -40.15
CA THR A 77 -18.41 4.40 -39.24
C THR A 77 -19.27 4.91 -38.09
N VAL A 78 -18.93 6.06 -37.51
CA VAL A 78 -19.75 6.76 -36.49
C VAL A 78 -21.14 7.05 -37.03
N ALA A 79 -21.25 7.55 -38.26
CA ALA A 79 -22.53 7.84 -38.91
C ALA A 79 -23.31 6.56 -39.24
N ALA A 80 -22.65 5.50 -39.73
CA ALA A 80 -23.31 4.25 -40.10
C ALA A 80 -23.88 3.47 -38.92
N LEU A 81 -23.27 3.58 -37.73
CA LEU A 81 -23.70 2.93 -36.49
C LEU A 81 -24.45 3.86 -35.53
N ASP A 82 -24.70 5.11 -35.95
CA ASP A 82 -25.34 6.16 -35.14
C ASP A 82 -24.73 6.31 -33.73
N LEU A 83 -23.39 6.27 -33.64
CA LEU A 83 -22.67 6.30 -32.36
C LEU A 83 -22.81 7.65 -31.62
N ILE A 84 -23.37 8.67 -32.26
CA ILE A 84 -23.64 9.99 -31.66
C ILE A 84 -24.74 9.98 -30.60
N HIS A 85 -25.55 8.92 -30.52
CA HIS A 85 -26.59 8.75 -29.49
C HIS A 85 -26.20 7.73 -28.41
N ASP A 86 -25.04 7.10 -28.54
CA ASP A 86 -24.58 6.05 -27.64
C ASP A 86 -23.90 6.65 -26.40
N LEU A 87 -24.36 6.28 -25.20
CA LEU A 87 -23.77 6.75 -23.94
C LEU A 87 -22.25 6.50 -23.88
N GLU A 88 -21.75 5.41 -24.47
CA GLU A 88 -20.31 5.12 -24.53
C GLU A 88 -19.53 6.17 -25.34
N PHE A 89 -20.17 6.83 -26.30
CA PHE A 89 -19.62 7.80 -27.25
C PHE A 89 -20.24 9.19 -27.16
N VAL A 90 -21.04 9.46 -26.11
CA VAL A 90 -21.60 10.78 -25.73
C VAL A 90 -21.06 11.25 -24.36
N ASP A 91 -20.73 10.32 -23.46
CA ASP A 91 -20.52 10.69 -22.06
C ASP A 91 -19.19 11.41 -21.80
N GLN A 92 -19.29 12.65 -21.29
CA GLN A 92 -18.18 13.54 -20.89
C GLN A 92 -17.73 13.30 -19.45
N THR A 93 -18.23 12.26 -18.76
CA THR A 93 -17.88 12.03 -17.36
C THR A 93 -16.37 11.73 -17.21
N PRO A 94 -15.63 12.46 -16.35
CA PRO A 94 -14.22 12.19 -16.14
C PRO A 94 -14.06 10.78 -15.57
N SER A 95 -13.13 10.01 -16.13
CA SER A 95 -12.91 8.64 -15.71
C SER A 95 -12.58 8.57 -14.21
N LEU A 96 -12.89 7.46 -13.54
CA LEU A 96 -12.53 7.27 -12.13
C LEU A 96 -11.01 7.42 -11.88
N GLN A 97 -10.19 7.18 -12.92
CA GLN A 97 -8.74 7.41 -12.87
C GLN A 97 -8.40 8.90 -12.89
N ASP A 98 -9.13 9.71 -13.67
CA ASP A 98 -8.95 11.17 -13.69
C ASP A 98 -9.40 11.80 -12.37
N ARG A 99 -10.45 11.28 -11.73
CA ARG A 99 -10.87 11.71 -10.39
C ARG A 99 -9.83 11.35 -9.32
N ALA A 100 -9.27 10.15 -9.38
CA ALA A 100 -8.22 9.72 -8.47
C ALA A 100 -6.93 10.52 -8.67
N LYS A 101 -6.54 10.80 -9.93
CA LYS A 101 -5.39 11.62 -10.28
C LYS A 101 -5.56 13.07 -9.83
N ASN A 102 -6.74 13.66 -10.04
CA ASN A 102 -7.05 15.02 -9.60
C ASN A 102 -7.07 15.14 -8.06
N TRP A 103 -7.56 14.10 -7.37
CA TRP A 103 -7.49 14.02 -5.91
C TRP A 103 -6.05 13.88 -5.40
N LEU A 104 -5.23 13.02 -6.01
CA LEU A 104 -3.82 12.83 -5.66
C LEU A 104 -2.95 14.06 -5.97
N MET A 105 -3.27 14.80 -7.03
CA MET A 105 -2.55 16.01 -7.44
C MET A 105 -3.11 17.29 -6.79
N GLY A 106 -4.10 17.20 -5.90
CA GLY A 106 -4.63 18.34 -5.14
C GLY A 106 -5.38 19.41 -5.95
N PHE A 107 -5.82 19.10 -7.18
CA PHE A 107 -6.58 20.03 -8.01
C PHE A 107 -8.09 19.80 -7.84
N SER A 108 -8.75 20.74 -7.17
CA SER A 108 -10.23 20.85 -7.16
C SER A 108 -10.75 21.16 -8.57
N PRO A 109 -11.82 20.52 -9.05
CA PRO A 109 -12.40 20.84 -10.35
C PRO A 109 -13.13 22.19 -10.28
N GLN A 110 -12.43 23.26 -10.62
CA GLN A 110 -13.03 24.55 -10.92
C GLN A 110 -13.71 24.42 -12.28
N SER A 111 -15.03 24.37 -12.29
CA SER A 111 -15.84 24.37 -13.50
C SER A 111 -15.75 25.73 -14.19
N ASP A 112 -14.88 25.86 -15.20
CA ASP A 112 -14.94 26.97 -16.15
C ASP A 112 -16.17 26.78 -17.04
N LYS A 113 -17.26 27.46 -16.71
CA LYS A 113 -18.34 27.74 -17.66
C LYS A 113 -17.92 28.96 -18.49
N PRO A 114 -17.77 28.87 -19.82
CA PRO A 114 -17.66 30.05 -20.64
C PRO A 114 -19.02 30.78 -20.64
N SER A 115 -18.98 32.04 -20.24
CA SER A 115 -20.08 32.99 -20.27
C SER A 115 -20.64 33.15 -21.69
N GLN A 116 -21.88 32.68 -21.93
CA GLN A 116 -22.68 33.08 -23.07
C GLN A 116 -23.35 34.43 -22.79
N ASN A 117 -22.73 35.50 -23.30
CA ASN A 117 -23.40 36.77 -23.56
C ASN A 117 -23.37 37.01 -25.08
N ALA A 118 -24.43 36.63 -25.78
CA ALA A 118 -24.87 37.21 -27.04
C ALA A 118 -26.22 36.58 -27.44
N ALA A 119 -27.31 37.15 -26.91
CA ALA A 119 -28.66 36.88 -27.42
C ALA A 119 -28.85 37.59 -28.77
N GLY A 120 -28.48 36.89 -29.85
CA GLY A 120 -28.91 37.20 -31.21
C GLY A 120 -30.01 36.20 -31.62
N LYS A 121 -31.26 36.67 -31.71
CA LYS A 121 -32.39 35.89 -32.23
C LYS A 121 -32.21 35.64 -33.72
N GLY A 122 -31.94 34.39 -34.08
CA GLY A 122 -32.04 33.87 -35.45
C GLY A 122 -30.95 32.86 -35.75
N SER A 123 -31.16 31.57 -35.43
CA SER A 123 -30.43 30.40 -36.00
C SER A 123 -30.65 29.10 -35.18
N GLY A 124 -31.90 28.66 -34.98
CA GLY A 124 -32.16 27.36 -34.34
C GLY A 124 -31.59 26.17 -35.12
N GLU A 125 -31.60 26.25 -36.46
CA GLU A 125 -31.13 25.17 -37.34
C GLU A 125 -29.60 25.17 -37.52
N ALA A 126 -28.96 26.34 -37.61
CA ALA A 126 -27.50 26.41 -37.74
C ALA A 126 -26.77 26.08 -36.42
N GLN A 127 -27.36 26.39 -35.26
CA GLN A 127 -26.83 25.97 -33.96
C GLN A 127 -26.96 24.46 -33.74
N GLN A 128 -28.05 23.84 -34.22
CA GLN A 128 -28.24 22.38 -34.14
C GLN A 128 -27.29 21.62 -35.08
N GLN A 129 -27.12 22.09 -36.31
CA GLN A 129 -26.15 21.50 -37.26
C GLN A 129 -24.71 21.59 -36.75
N THR A 130 -24.34 22.73 -36.15
CA THR A 130 -22.99 22.92 -35.57
C THR A 130 -22.75 22.00 -34.36
N GLU A 131 -23.80 21.70 -33.57
CA GLU A 131 -23.66 20.83 -32.40
C GLU A 131 -23.59 19.35 -32.78
N GLU A 132 -24.39 18.90 -33.76
CA GLU A 132 -24.27 17.54 -34.31
C GLU A 132 -22.90 17.29 -34.95
N GLU A 133 -22.35 18.28 -35.65
CA GLU A 133 -20.99 18.20 -36.22
C GLU A 133 -19.93 18.05 -35.12
N ARG A 134 -20.02 18.81 -34.02
CA ARG A 134 -19.11 18.66 -32.87
C ARG A 134 -19.22 17.31 -32.18
N LEU A 135 -20.44 16.80 -32.00
CA LEU A 135 -20.67 15.48 -31.42
C LEU A 135 -20.10 14.39 -32.32
N ARG A 136 -20.23 14.52 -33.65
CA ARG A 136 -19.60 13.61 -34.62
C ARG A 136 -18.09 13.66 -34.55
N ASP A 137 -17.48 14.85 -34.52
CA ASP A 137 -16.04 15.01 -34.42
C ASP A 137 -15.50 14.39 -33.12
N TRP A 138 -16.20 14.60 -32.01
CA TRP A 138 -15.84 14.02 -30.71
C TRP A 138 -15.98 12.50 -30.68
N ALA A 139 -17.10 11.96 -31.18
CA ALA A 139 -17.32 10.52 -31.30
C ALA A 139 -16.27 9.88 -32.21
N THR A 140 -15.88 10.56 -33.30
CA THR A 140 -14.82 10.14 -34.22
C THR A 140 -13.46 10.10 -33.52
N ALA A 141 -13.11 11.14 -32.75
CA ALA A 141 -11.88 11.17 -31.95
C ALA A 141 -11.85 10.06 -30.87
N LYS A 142 -12.99 9.80 -30.21
CA LYS A 142 -13.11 8.73 -29.22
C LYS A 142 -13.00 7.35 -29.87
N LEU A 143 -13.60 7.16 -31.05
CA LEU A 143 -13.53 5.92 -31.81
C LEU A 143 -12.12 5.64 -32.32
N LEU A 144 -11.39 6.67 -32.80
CA LEU A 144 -9.98 6.56 -33.18
C LEU A 144 -9.12 5.96 -32.06
N ASN A 145 -9.38 6.31 -30.80
CA ASN A 145 -8.66 5.75 -29.64
C ASN A 145 -9.08 4.31 -29.27
N LYS A 146 -10.25 3.86 -29.72
CA LYS A 146 -10.81 2.52 -29.45
C LYS A 146 -10.57 1.53 -30.59
N VAL A 147 -10.10 2.01 -31.75
CA VAL A 147 -9.80 1.20 -32.93
C VAL A 147 -8.29 1.05 -33.10
N GLY A 148 -7.83 -0.15 -33.45
CA GLY A 148 -6.45 -0.43 -33.82
C GLY A 148 -6.40 -1.07 -35.19
N ILE A 149 -5.76 -0.40 -36.15
CA ILE A 149 -5.50 -0.96 -37.48
C ILE A 149 -4.01 -1.26 -37.58
N ARG A 150 -3.64 -2.49 -37.95
CA ARG A 150 -2.25 -2.92 -38.06
C ARG A 150 -2.05 -3.97 -39.15
N ARG A 151 -0.86 -4.03 -39.73
CA ARG A 151 -0.43 -5.09 -40.65
C ARG A 151 -0.02 -6.34 -39.86
N ILE A 152 -0.36 -7.53 -40.35
CA ILE A 152 0.08 -8.80 -39.75
C ILE A 152 1.42 -9.22 -40.39
N GLY A 153 2.53 -9.03 -39.67
CA GLY A 153 3.88 -9.36 -40.16
C GLY A 153 4.22 -8.63 -41.46
N ASN A 154 4.93 -9.30 -42.37
CA ASN A 154 5.24 -8.77 -43.72
C ASN A 154 4.17 -9.17 -44.76
N SER A 155 2.95 -9.47 -44.32
CA SER A 155 1.88 -9.93 -45.22
C SER A 155 1.05 -8.77 -45.77
N THR A 156 0.28 -9.07 -46.80
CA THR A 156 -0.73 -8.19 -47.40
C THR A 156 -2.02 -8.08 -46.56
N ILE A 157 -2.04 -8.70 -45.37
CA ILE A 157 -3.20 -8.77 -44.49
C ILE A 157 -3.15 -7.64 -43.47
N VAL A 158 -4.23 -6.87 -43.41
CA VAL A 158 -4.48 -5.83 -42.42
C VAL A 158 -5.55 -6.31 -41.44
N GLU A 159 -5.24 -6.20 -40.15
CA GLU A 159 -6.16 -6.47 -39.04
C GLU A 159 -6.74 -5.15 -38.55
N ILE A 160 -8.06 -5.06 -38.57
CA ILE A 160 -8.84 -3.97 -38.00
C ILE A 160 -9.45 -4.49 -36.70
N SER A 161 -9.02 -3.95 -35.57
CA SER A 161 -9.53 -4.29 -34.25
C SER A 161 -10.32 -3.13 -33.66
N ALA A 162 -11.42 -3.43 -32.96
CA ALA A 162 -12.25 -2.42 -32.29
C ALA A 162 -12.56 -2.86 -30.86
N ALA A 163 -12.50 -1.90 -29.93
CA ALA A 163 -12.80 -2.11 -28.51
C ALA A 163 -14.13 -1.43 -28.13
N ALA A 164 -15.05 -2.18 -27.56
CA ALA A 164 -16.34 -1.65 -27.08
C ALA A 164 -16.77 -2.29 -25.75
N SER A 165 -17.72 -1.66 -25.05
CA SER A 165 -18.25 -2.17 -23.78
C SER A 165 -19.09 -3.44 -23.94
N THR A 166 -19.58 -3.73 -25.15
CA THR A 166 -20.32 -4.97 -25.45
C THR A 166 -19.65 -5.77 -26.58
N PRO A 167 -19.70 -7.13 -26.53
CA PRO A 167 -19.09 -7.98 -27.56
C PRO A 167 -19.65 -7.75 -28.97
N GLN A 168 -20.97 -7.54 -29.09
CA GLN A 168 -21.64 -7.30 -30.37
C GLN A 168 -21.22 -5.97 -30.98
N LYS A 169 -21.23 -4.89 -30.20
CA LYS A 169 -20.82 -3.56 -30.68
C LYS A 169 -19.37 -3.55 -31.17
N ALA A 170 -18.47 -4.29 -30.52
CA ALA A 170 -17.08 -4.42 -30.98
C ALA A 170 -17.00 -5.07 -32.38
N VAL A 171 -17.80 -6.12 -32.62
CA VAL A 171 -17.92 -6.77 -33.93
C VAL A 171 -18.49 -5.81 -34.97
N ASP A 172 -19.59 -5.13 -34.64
CA ASP A 172 -20.26 -4.21 -35.55
C ASP A 172 -19.38 -3.03 -35.95
N ILE A 173 -18.61 -2.48 -35.01
CA ILE A 173 -17.62 -1.42 -35.29
C ILE A 173 -16.52 -1.93 -36.21
N ALA A 174 -15.90 -3.08 -35.91
CA ALA A 174 -14.80 -3.60 -36.72
C ALA A 174 -15.24 -3.93 -38.16
N ASP A 175 -16.39 -4.59 -38.30
CA ASP A 175 -16.94 -4.96 -39.61
C ASP A 175 -17.42 -3.75 -40.41
N THR A 176 -18.03 -2.76 -39.75
CA THR A 176 -18.51 -1.55 -40.42
C THR A 176 -17.34 -0.68 -40.85
N LEU A 177 -16.28 -0.58 -40.05
CA LEU A 177 -15.07 0.13 -40.41
C LEU A 177 -14.39 -0.48 -41.65
N ALA A 178 -14.32 -1.81 -41.72
CA ALA A 178 -13.81 -2.50 -42.91
C ALA A 178 -14.65 -2.19 -44.17
N ARG A 179 -15.99 -2.16 -44.04
CA ARG A 179 -16.89 -1.78 -45.14
C ARG A 179 -16.69 -0.33 -45.57
N GLN A 180 -16.58 0.60 -44.63
CA GLN A 180 -16.36 2.02 -44.91
C GLN A 180 -15.02 2.27 -45.60
N TYR A 181 -13.96 1.56 -45.19
CA TYR A 181 -12.68 1.62 -45.88
C TYR A 181 -12.78 1.16 -47.34
N ILE A 182 -13.42 0.00 -47.59
CA ILE A 182 -13.63 -0.52 -48.96
C ILE A 182 -14.43 0.48 -49.81
N GLN A 183 -15.51 1.03 -49.25
CA GLN A 183 -16.36 2.01 -49.94
C GLN A 183 -15.59 3.29 -50.25
N LYS A 184 -14.76 3.78 -49.32
CA LYS A 184 -13.89 4.94 -49.53
C LYS A 184 -12.85 4.68 -50.61
N ASN A 185 -12.22 3.50 -50.60
CA ASN A 185 -11.22 3.12 -51.62
C ASN A 185 -11.85 3.09 -53.02
N ILE A 186 -13.00 2.42 -53.16
CA ILE A 186 -13.79 2.39 -54.40
C ILE A 186 -14.14 3.81 -54.86
N ALA A 187 -14.61 4.67 -53.95
CA ALA A 187 -14.99 6.04 -54.28
C ALA A 187 -13.79 6.90 -54.71
N MET A 188 -12.65 6.80 -54.01
CA MET A 188 -11.43 7.52 -54.38
C MET A 188 -10.93 7.09 -55.77
N LYS A 189 -10.91 5.78 -56.05
CA LYS A 189 -10.52 5.27 -57.36
C LYS A 189 -11.49 5.66 -58.47
N ALA A 190 -12.79 5.57 -58.22
CA ALA A 190 -13.80 6.00 -59.18
C ALA A 190 -13.67 7.50 -59.49
N ASN A 191 -13.40 8.33 -58.47
CA ASN A 191 -13.19 9.77 -58.66
C ASN A 191 -11.90 10.07 -59.42
N ALA A 192 -10.79 9.39 -59.11
CA ALA A 192 -9.55 9.53 -59.86
C ALA A 192 -9.71 9.09 -61.32
N ALA A 193 -10.40 7.97 -61.58
CA ALA A 193 -10.69 7.48 -62.92
C ALA A 193 -11.59 8.44 -63.72
N ARG A 194 -12.61 9.05 -63.08
CA ARG A 194 -13.44 10.09 -63.69
C ARG A 194 -12.62 11.31 -64.07
N GLN A 195 -11.81 11.85 -63.15
CA GLN A 195 -10.95 13.00 -63.42
C GLN A 195 -9.96 12.73 -64.57
N TYR A 196 -9.37 11.53 -64.61
CA TYR A 196 -8.48 11.13 -65.69
C TYR A 196 -9.22 10.98 -67.03
N SER A 197 -10.40 10.37 -67.04
CA SER A 197 -11.26 10.28 -68.21
C SER A 197 -11.68 11.66 -68.72
N ASP A 198 -12.01 12.60 -67.83
CA ASP A 198 -12.40 13.96 -68.18
C ASP A 198 -11.22 14.74 -68.79
N TRP A 199 -10.01 14.55 -68.26
CA TRP A 199 -8.79 15.10 -68.84
C TRP A 199 -8.51 14.51 -70.22
N LEU A 200 -8.61 13.18 -70.39
CA LEU A 200 -8.46 12.51 -71.69
C LEU A 200 -9.51 12.99 -72.70
N ALA A 201 -10.76 13.20 -72.29
CA ALA A 201 -11.82 13.72 -73.16
C ALA A 201 -11.52 15.13 -73.66
N LYS A 202 -11.02 16.02 -72.78
CA LYS A 202 -10.58 17.38 -73.18
C LYS A 202 -9.38 17.32 -74.11
N PHE A 203 -8.40 16.48 -73.80
CA PHE A 203 -7.22 16.29 -74.63
C PHE A 203 -7.60 15.73 -76.01
N MET A 204 -8.50 14.75 -76.07
CA MET A 204 -9.03 14.19 -77.31
C MET A 204 -9.71 15.26 -78.18
N ALA A 205 -10.54 16.13 -77.59
CA ALA A 205 -11.18 17.22 -78.32
C ALA A 205 -10.15 18.18 -78.94
N GLU A 206 -9.04 18.44 -78.24
CA GLU A 206 -7.94 19.25 -78.74
C GLU A 206 -7.18 18.55 -79.88
N GLN A 207 -6.88 17.26 -79.72
CA GLN A 207 -6.26 16.46 -80.77
C GLN A 207 -7.15 16.36 -82.02
N GLN A 208 -8.47 16.25 -81.86
CA GLN A 208 -9.41 16.23 -82.97
C GLN A 208 -9.42 17.55 -83.73
N ARG A 209 -9.36 18.70 -83.04
CA ARG A 209 -9.22 20.02 -83.70
C ARG A 209 -7.92 20.12 -84.48
N GLY A 210 -6.80 19.74 -83.86
CA GLY A 210 -5.50 19.74 -84.53
C GLY A 210 -5.45 18.80 -85.74
N LEU A 211 -6.09 17.63 -85.66
CA LEU A 211 -6.20 16.71 -86.79
C LEU A 211 -7.04 17.34 -87.93
N ALA A 212 -8.18 17.97 -87.60
CA ALA A 212 -9.03 18.64 -88.59
C ALA A 212 -8.32 19.81 -89.28
N GLU A 213 -7.49 20.56 -88.53
CA GLU A 213 -6.64 21.62 -89.07
C GLU A 213 -5.56 21.05 -90.01
N ALA A 214 -4.85 20.01 -89.60
CA ALA A 214 -3.83 19.36 -90.44
C ALA A 214 -4.44 18.75 -91.71
N ALA A 215 -5.60 18.09 -91.58
CA ALA A 215 -6.33 17.52 -92.71
C ALA A 215 -6.85 18.60 -93.67
N SER A 216 -7.33 19.75 -93.16
CA SER A 216 -7.77 20.85 -94.01
C SER A 216 -6.59 21.59 -94.68
N ALA A 217 -5.45 21.71 -94.00
CA ALA A 217 -4.20 22.20 -94.59
C ALA A 217 -3.69 21.28 -95.71
N LEU A 218 -3.78 19.96 -95.54
CA LEU A 218 -3.48 18.98 -96.58
C LEU A 218 -4.46 19.07 -97.76
N ALA A 219 -5.76 19.24 -97.48
CA ALA A 219 -6.80 19.33 -98.51
C ALA A 219 -6.77 20.64 -99.32
N SER A 220 -6.35 21.75 -98.71
CA SER A 220 -6.22 23.07 -99.37
C SER A 220 -4.91 23.25 -100.15
N PHE A 221 -3.97 22.32 -100.02
CA PHE A 221 -2.70 22.35 -100.76
C PHE A 221 -2.93 22.03 -102.25
N THR A 222 -2.84 23.05 -103.11
CA THR A 222 -3.03 22.90 -104.57
C THR A 222 -1.73 22.39 -105.22
N SER A 223 -1.80 21.25 -105.89
CA SER A 223 -0.65 20.48 -106.39
C SER A 223 0.16 21.23 -107.46
N ASN A 224 1.37 21.66 -107.11
CA ASN A 224 2.40 22.08 -108.08
C ASN A 224 3.47 20.96 -108.17
N PRO A 225 3.85 20.46 -109.36
CA PRO A 225 4.78 19.33 -109.51
C PRO A 225 6.20 19.52 -108.94
N ARG A 226 6.55 20.70 -108.41
CA ARG A 226 7.83 20.99 -107.75
C ARG A 226 7.83 20.82 -106.22
N ASP A 227 6.68 20.63 -105.57
CA ASP A 227 6.55 20.65 -104.11
C ASP A 227 6.21 19.28 -103.47
N GLN A 228 6.64 18.16 -104.08
CA GLN A 228 6.36 16.80 -103.60
C GLN A 228 6.85 16.54 -102.16
N PHE A 229 7.99 17.12 -101.78
CA PHE A 229 8.53 17.00 -100.41
C PHE A 229 7.60 17.60 -99.36
N LYS A 230 6.96 18.73 -99.65
CA LYS A 230 6.05 19.41 -98.72
C LYS A 230 4.74 18.64 -98.55
N LEU A 231 4.28 17.95 -99.59
CA LEU A 231 3.12 17.07 -99.52
C LEU A 231 3.41 15.84 -98.65
N ALA A 232 4.57 15.20 -98.82
CA ALA A 232 4.99 14.07 -97.98
C ALA A 232 5.16 14.48 -96.50
N GLU A 233 5.68 15.68 -96.25
CA GLU A 233 5.79 16.26 -94.90
C GLU A 233 4.40 16.47 -94.25
N LEU A 234 3.44 17.07 -94.98
CA LEU A 234 2.07 17.27 -94.50
C LEU A 234 1.31 15.96 -94.29
N GLN A 235 1.52 14.96 -95.14
CA GLN A 235 0.97 13.62 -94.98
C GLN A 235 1.52 12.93 -93.73
N SER A 236 2.85 12.92 -93.56
CA SER A 236 3.50 12.36 -92.36
C SER A 236 3.02 13.07 -91.08
N ALA A 237 2.85 14.39 -91.12
CA ALA A 237 2.32 15.15 -90.00
C ALA A 237 0.85 14.80 -89.67
N THR A 238 0.03 14.53 -90.70
CA THR A 238 -1.37 14.13 -90.55
C THR A 238 -1.48 12.71 -90.00
N ASP A 239 -0.68 11.77 -90.50
CA ASP A 239 -0.65 10.38 -90.03
C ASP A 239 -0.12 10.28 -88.60
N ALA A 240 0.89 11.08 -88.25
CA ALA A 240 1.37 11.21 -86.87
C ALA A 240 0.26 11.70 -85.92
N ARG A 241 -0.53 12.70 -86.33
CA ARG A 241 -1.67 13.17 -85.51
C ARG A 241 -2.79 12.12 -85.42
N ARG A 242 -3.03 11.38 -86.49
CA ARG A 242 -4.03 10.30 -86.52
C ARG A 242 -3.69 9.18 -85.54
N THR A 243 -2.43 8.71 -85.53
CA THR A 243 -1.99 7.66 -84.61
C THR A 243 -2.08 8.09 -83.14
N LEU A 244 -1.73 9.35 -82.82
CA LEU A 244 -1.90 9.91 -81.48
C LEU A 244 -3.38 9.98 -81.07
N TYR A 245 -4.27 10.36 -82.00
CA TYR A 245 -5.71 10.35 -81.78
C TYR A 245 -6.24 8.93 -81.51
N GLU A 246 -5.85 7.95 -82.33
CA GLU A 246 -6.26 6.55 -82.17
C GLU A 246 -5.76 5.96 -80.83
N ASN A 247 -4.52 6.25 -80.43
CA ASN A 247 -3.99 5.84 -79.12
C ASN A 247 -4.79 6.47 -77.96
N THR A 248 -5.07 7.78 -78.04
CA THR A 248 -5.86 8.48 -77.02
C THR A 248 -7.29 7.92 -76.93
N LEU A 249 -7.90 7.58 -78.07
CA LEU A 249 -9.22 6.96 -78.12
C LEU A 249 -9.22 5.62 -77.39
N ASN A 250 -8.23 4.77 -77.66
CA ASN A 250 -8.07 3.49 -76.98
C ASN A 250 -7.92 3.69 -75.46
N GLN A 251 -7.04 4.59 -75.04
CA GLN A 251 -6.86 4.92 -73.61
C GLN A 251 -8.15 5.43 -72.96
N LEU A 252 -8.94 6.24 -73.67
CA LEU A 252 -10.23 6.73 -73.18
C LEU A 252 -11.26 5.60 -73.08
N THR A 253 -11.29 4.67 -74.03
CA THR A 253 -12.17 3.49 -73.94
C THR A 253 -11.79 2.60 -72.76
N GLU A 254 -10.51 2.36 -72.52
CA GLU A 254 -10.01 1.62 -71.36
C GLU A 254 -10.35 2.33 -70.04
N ALA A 255 -10.13 3.66 -69.98
CA ALA A 255 -10.47 4.46 -68.82
C ALA A 255 -11.98 4.39 -68.50
N LYS A 256 -12.84 4.46 -69.53
CA LYS A 256 -14.30 4.32 -69.37
C LYS A 256 -14.71 2.94 -68.86
N GLN A 257 -14.09 1.86 -69.36
CA GLN A 257 -14.37 0.50 -68.88
C GLN A 257 -14.05 0.34 -67.38
N ARG A 258 -12.95 0.95 -66.91
CA ARG A 258 -12.58 0.95 -65.48
C ARG A 258 -13.55 1.72 -64.60
N ILE A 259 -14.22 2.75 -65.12
CA ILE A 259 -15.26 3.48 -64.38
C ILE A 259 -16.52 2.63 -64.19
N THR A 260 -16.88 1.82 -65.20
CA THR A 260 -18.08 0.95 -65.14
C THR A 260 -17.92 -0.20 -64.15
N TYR A 261 -16.71 -0.74 -64.01
CA TYR A 261 -16.40 -1.83 -63.09
C TYR A 261 -15.30 -1.42 -62.11
N PRO A 262 -15.62 -0.60 -61.09
CA PRO A 262 -14.64 -0.23 -60.10
C PRO A 262 -14.28 -1.47 -59.26
N MET A 263 -13.05 -1.94 -59.41
CA MET A 263 -12.50 -3.03 -58.58
C MET A 263 -11.97 -2.47 -57.26
N SER A 264 -12.26 -3.16 -56.16
CA SER A 264 -11.65 -2.88 -54.86
C SER A 264 -10.29 -3.56 -54.77
N ASP A 265 -9.26 -2.84 -54.32
CA ASP A 265 -7.98 -3.47 -53.98
C ASP A 265 -8.07 -4.26 -52.68
N ALA A 266 -9.16 -4.12 -51.93
CA ALA A 266 -9.31 -4.70 -50.62
C ALA A 266 -10.53 -5.62 -50.54
N THR A 267 -10.33 -6.80 -49.97
CA THR A 267 -11.40 -7.79 -49.75
C THR A 267 -11.35 -8.32 -48.33
N ILE A 268 -12.52 -8.45 -47.70
CA ILE A 268 -12.65 -9.01 -46.34
C ILE A 268 -12.37 -10.51 -46.41
N VAL A 269 -11.34 -10.95 -45.69
CA VAL A 269 -10.98 -12.37 -45.58
C VAL A 269 -11.80 -13.04 -44.48
N SER A 270 -11.85 -12.41 -43.31
CA SER A 270 -12.59 -12.90 -42.16
C SER A 270 -13.32 -11.76 -41.47
N ARG A 271 -14.61 -11.97 -41.21
CA ARG A 271 -15.43 -11.05 -40.40
C ARG A 271 -15.11 -11.19 -38.92
N ALA A 272 -15.42 -10.16 -38.15
CA ALA A 272 -15.19 -10.18 -36.71
C ALA A 272 -16.04 -11.25 -36.01
N THR A 273 -15.40 -12.02 -35.12
CA THR A 273 -16.08 -13.01 -34.27
C THR A 273 -16.36 -12.43 -32.89
N LEU A 274 -17.44 -12.89 -32.25
CA LEU A 274 -17.81 -12.49 -30.90
C LEU A 274 -16.74 -12.93 -29.87
N PRO A 275 -16.10 -11.99 -29.16
CA PRO A 275 -15.09 -12.33 -28.17
C PRO A 275 -15.72 -13.02 -26.96
N LEU A 276 -15.20 -14.21 -26.60
CA LEU A 276 -15.67 -15.02 -25.48
C LEU A 276 -15.18 -14.52 -24.11
N SER A 277 -14.17 -13.64 -24.09
CA SER A 277 -13.55 -13.13 -22.87
C SER A 277 -13.31 -11.63 -22.93
N LYS A 278 -13.49 -10.96 -21.78
CA LYS A 278 -13.14 -9.55 -21.56
C LYS A 278 -11.63 -9.32 -21.73
N ALA A 279 -11.26 -8.35 -22.55
CA ALA A 279 -9.86 -8.01 -22.82
C ALA A 279 -9.24 -7.16 -21.70
N ARG A 280 -10.02 -6.23 -21.14
CA ARG A 280 -9.66 -5.45 -19.93
C ARG A 280 -10.90 -5.32 -19.03
N PRO A 281 -10.73 -5.20 -17.70
CA PRO A 281 -9.49 -5.33 -16.93
C PRO A 281 -9.02 -6.79 -16.74
N ARG A 282 -7.70 -7.03 -16.72
CA ARG A 282 -7.12 -8.36 -16.45
C ARG A 282 -7.20 -8.67 -14.95
N SER A 283 -8.32 -9.25 -14.54
CA SER A 283 -8.65 -9.54 -13.14
C SER A 283 -7.56 -10.29 -12.37
N THR A 284 -6.94 -11.30 -12.99
CA THR A 284 -5.84 -12.07 -12.41
C THR A 284 -4.62 -11.22 -12.10
N LEU A 285 -4.26 -10.34 -13.04
CA LEU A 285 -3.09 -9.47 -12.95
C LEU A 285 -3.29 -8.40 -11.85
N ILE A 286 -4.48 -7.80 -11.79
CA ILE A 286 -4.84 -6.82 -10.75
C ILE A 286 -4.89 -7.47 -9.37
N ALA A 287 -5.48 -8.66 -9.25
CA ALA A 287 -5.51 -9.41 -7.99
C ALA A 287 -4.10 -9.80 -7.53
N ALA A 288 -3.23 -10.23 -8.45
CA ALA A 288 -1.84 -10.58 -8.14
C ALA A 288 -1.04 -9.36 -7.63
N PHE A 289 -1.17 -8.20 -8.28
CA PHE A 289 -0.55 -6.95 -7.80
C PHE A 289 -1.09 -6.54 -6.43
N ALA A 290 -2.40 -6.58 -6.24
CA ALA A 290 -3.03 -6.23 -4.96
C ALA A 290 -2.55 -7.14 -3.82
N ALA A 291 -2.42 -8.45 -4.07
CA ALA A 291 -1.89 -9.40 -3.11
C ALA A 291 -0.41 -9.14 -2.79
N ALA A 292 0.43 -8.92 -3.80
CA ALA A 292 1.85 -8.62 -3.61
C ALA A 292 2.06 -7.33 -2.81
N LEU A 293 1.29 -6.28 -3.14
CA LEU A 293 1.37 -4.98 -2.46
C LEU A 293 0.84 -5.06 -1.02
N GLY A 294 -0.23 -5.82 -0.79
CA GLY A 294 -0.78 -6.09 0.53
C GLY A 294 0.16 -6.88 1.45
N LEU A 295 0.85 -7.89 0.90
CA LEU A 295 1.88 -8.66 1.61
C LEU A 295 3.10 -7.80 1.94
N GLY A 296 3.60 -7.01 0.97
CA GLY A 296 4.76 -6.16 1.15
C GLY A 296 4.53 -5.07 2.21
N THR A 297 3.41 -4.35 2.11
CA THR A 297 3.02 -3.33 3.11
C THR A 297 2.76 -3.94 4.48
N GLY A 298 2.08 -5.08 4.54
CA GLY A 298 1.84 -5.81 5.78
C GLY A 298 3.12 -6.26 6.48
N PHE A 299 4.08 -6.79 5.71
CA PHE A 299 5.39 -7.19 6.23
C PHE A 299 6.17 -5.99 6.77
N ALA A 300 6.20 -4.87 6.03
CA ALA A 300 6.85 -3.64 6.48
C ALA A 300 6.24 -3.12 7.80
N LEU A 301 4.91 -3.08 7.91
CA LEU A 301 4.22 -2.65 9.13
C LEU A 301 4.51 -3.58 10.31
N ALA A 302 4.52 -4.90 10.07
CA ALA A 302 4.86 -5.88 11.08
C ALA A 302 6.31 -5.71 11.57
N MET A 303 7.24 -5.40 10.67
CA MET A 303 8.63 -5.14 10.98
C MET A 303 8.84 -3.85 11.77
N ILE A 304 8.23 -2.74 11.35
CA ILE A 304 8.29 -1.46 12.08
C ILE A 304 7.80 -1.66 13.50
N ARG A 305 6.62 -2.28 13.64
CA ARG A 305 6.04 -2.51 14.96
C ARG A 305 6.94 -3.43 15.80
N HIS A 306 7.66 -4.37 15.17
CA HIS A 306 8.55 -5.31 15.88
C HIS A 306 9.82 -4.62 16.35
N ALA A 307 10.41 -3.78 15.51
CA ALA A 307 11.55 -2.95 15.87
C ALA A 307 11.21 -1.97 17.01
N SER A 308 9.95 -1.52 17.10
CA SER A 308 9.49 -0.68 18.22
C SER A 308 9.26 -1.43 19.54
N ASP A 309 9.31 -2.77 19.58
CA ASP A 309 9.03 -3.54 20.79
C ASP A 309 10.30 -3.71 21.63
N ARG A 310 10.55 -2.77 22.55
CA ARG A 310 11.72 -2.73 23.45
C ARG A 310 11.49 -3.43 24.81
N ARG A 311 10.60 -4.42 24.85
CA ARG A 311 10.29 -5.18 26.07
C ARG A 311 11.49 -6.01 26.52
N LEU A 312 11.64 -6.15 27.85
CA LEU A 312 12.69 -6.95 28.48
C LEU A 312 12.47 -8.44 28.27
N VAL A 313 13.19 -8.99 27.30
CA VAL A 313 13.18 -10.43 26.99
C VAL A 313 14.52 -11.07 27.30
N ARG A 314 15.65 -10.36 27.23
CA ARG A 314 16.98 -10.92 27.52
C ARG A 314 17.55 -10.36 28.83
N PRO A 315 17.90 -11.22 29.81
CA PRO A 315 18.39 -10.78 31.12
C PRO A 315 19.65 -9.92 31.08
N HIS A 316 20.58 -10.29 30.20
CA HIS A 316 21.89 -9.64 30.03
C HIS A 316 21.76 -8.19 29.53
N GLN A 317 20.64 -7.85 28.85
CA GLN A 317 20.44 -6.49 28.33
C GLN A 317 20.36 -5.43 29.43
N ILE A 318 19.74 -5.73 30.59
CA ILE A 318 19.69 -4.77 31.71
C ILE A 318 21.05 -4.65 32.37
N ALA A 319 21.73 -5.79 32.57
CA ALA A 319 23.05 -5.82 33.21
C ALA A 319 24.05 -4.94 32.44
N GLU A 320 24.12 -5.10 31.12
CA GLU A 320 25.03 -4.34 30.24
C GLU A 320 24.63 -2.86 30.12
N THR A 321 23.34 -2.56 29.99
CA THR A 321 22.88 -1.18 29.74
C THR A 321 22.97 -0.31 30.99
N CYS A 322 22.70 -0.89 32.16
CA CYS A 322 22.61 -0.15 33.42
C CYS A 322 23.84 -0.30 34.32
N ASP A 323 24.83 -1.09 33.91
CA ASP A 323 26.04 -1.40 34.69
C ASP A 323 25.68 -1.83 36.12
N LEU A 324 24.88 -2.91 36.21
CA LEU A 324 24.42 -3.45 37.48
C LEU A 324 25.32 -4.59 37.94
N PRO A 325 25.63 -4.68 39.26
CA PRO A 325 26.55 -5.70 39.78
C PRO A 325 25.98 -7.12 39.72
N PHE A 326 24.66 -7.30 39.73
CA PHE A 326 24.03 -8.58 39.39
C PHE A 326 22.60 -8.43 38.85
N VAL A 327 22.19 -9.40 38.03
CA VAL A 327 20.82 -9.56 37.56
C VAL A 327 20.38 -11.01 37.74
N THR A 328 19.38 -11.24 38.59
CA THR A 328 18.81 -12.58 38.85
C THR A 328 17.50 -12.75 38.11
N VAL A 329 17.26 -13.94 37.54
CA VAL A 329 16.05 -14.27 36.80
C VAL A 329 15.19 -15.24 37.61
N LEU A 330 14.00 -14.79 38.01
CA LEU A 330 13.02 -15.60 38.72
C LEU A 330 11.94 -16.09 37.76
N THR A 331 11.69 -17.39 37.77
CA THR A 331 10.66 -18.01 36.94
C THR A 331 9.28 -17.88 37.54
N THR A 332 8.27 -17.84 36.67
CA THR A 332 6.89 -17.85 37.13
C THR A 332 6.56 -19.22 37.76
N SER A 333 6.22 -19.23 39.06
CA SER A 333 5.69 -20.44 39.71
C SER A 333 4.25 -20.68 39.26
N LYS A 334 3.92 -21.93 38.88
CA LYS A 334 2.58 -22.32 38.38
C LYS A 334 1.48 -22.32 39.46
N ARG A 335 1.81 -22.14 40.74
CA ARG A 335 0.87 -22.31 41.87
C ARG A 335 0.20 -21.02 42.37
N THR A 336 0.49 -19.87 41.78
CA THR A 336 -0.26 -18.60 42.01
C THR A 336 -1.49 -18.45 41.11
N ARG A 337 -1.85 -19.50 40.34
CA ARG A 337 -3.04 -19.55 39.49
C ARG A 337 -4.30 -19.73 40.35
N ASN A 338 -4.73 -18.67 41.03
CA ASN A 338 -6.10 -18.36 41.46
C ASN A 338 -6.20 -17.04 42.27
N GLY A 339 -5.21 -16.14 42.19
CA GLY A 339 -5.34 -14.79 42.77
C GLY A 339 -5.23 -14.71 44.29
N HIS A 340 -5.12 -15.85 44.98
CA HIS A 340 -4.83 -15.90 46.41
C HIS A 340 -3.45 -16.55 46.62
N PRO A 341 -2.50 -15.86 47.28
CA PRO A 341 -1.31 -16.53 47.78
C PRO A 341 -1.78 -17.60 48.79
N THR A 342 -1.26 -18.81 48.70
CA THR A 342 -1.24 -19.70 49.88
C THR A 342 -0.73 -18.88 51.07
N PRO A 343 -1.41 -18.89 52.23
CA PRO A 343 -1.21 -17.91 53.29
C PRO A 343 0.27 -17.84 53.62
N LEU A 344 0.88 -16.77 53.15
CA LEU A 344 2.30 -16.53 53.26
C LEU A 344 2.47 -16.02 54.68
N LEU A 345 2.73 -16.96 55.60
CA LEU A 345 2.85 -16.74 57.04
C LEU A 345 1.55 -16.21 57.68
N ALA A 346 0.59 -17.09 57.94
CA ALA A 346 -0.49 -16.77 58.87
C ALA A 346 0.11 -16.51 60.26
N ALA A 347 0.02 -15.27 60.72
CA ALA A 347 0.42 -14.86 62.06
C ALA A 347 -0.24 -15.78 63.11
N GLY A 348 0.57 -16.41 63.97
CA GLY A 348 0.07 -17.21 65.10
C GLY A 348 0.04 -18.73 64.91
N THR A 349 0.58 -19.29 63.84
CA THR A 349 0.76 -20.76 63.74
C THR A 349 2.12 -21.18 64.33
N ASN A 350 2.10 -21.72 65.55
CA ASN A 350 3.26 -22.34 66.23
C ASN A 350 3.69 -23.64 65.52
N CYS A 351 4.19 -23.56 64.28
CA CYS A 351 4.70 -24.72 63.55
C CYS A 351 6.21 -24.57 63.30
N PRO A 352 7.08 -25.39 63.94
CA PRO A 352 8.54 -25.24 63.86
C PRO A 352 9.15 -25.59 62.50
N THR A 353 8.39 -26.21 61.60
CA THR A 353 8.89 -26.75 60.32
C THR A 353 7.82 -26.57 59.23
N VAL A 354 7.65 -25.34 58.77
CA VAL A 354 6.92 -25.12 57.53
C VAL A 354 7.89 -25.46 56.41
N ASP A 355 7.62 -26.58 55.73
CA ASP A 355 8.22 -26.94 54.45
C ASP A 355 7.79 -25.87 53.43
N TYR A 356 8.46 -24.71 53.48
CA TYR A 356 8.12 -23.53 52.70
C TYR A 356 8.66 -23.73 51.28
N PRO A 357 7.79 -23.90 50.26
CA PRO A 357 8.26 -24.11 48.91
C PRO A 357 8.82 -22.79 48.37
N VAL A 358 10.14 -22.64 48.44
CA VAL A 358 10.90 -21.49 47.93
C VAL A 358 10.75 -21.44 46.41
N ILE A 359 10.48 -20.24 45.85
CA ILE A 359 10.46 -19.99 44.42
C ILE A 359 11.85 -20.34 43.84
N PRO A 360 11.91 -21.14 42.76
CA PRO A 360 13.17 -21.48 42.12
C PRO A 360 13.99 -20.23 41.74
N GLY A 361 15.23 -20.17 42.23
CA GLY A 361 16.14 -19.02 42.06
C GLY A 361 16.16 -18.04 43.24
N MET A 362 15.22 -18.12 44.19
CA MET A 362 15.21 -17.21 45.34
C MET A 362 16.32 -17.51 46.36
N MET A 363 16.70 -18.78 46.54
CA MET A 363 17.86 -19.14 47.38
C MET A 363 19.15 -18.54 46.84
N GLU A 364 19.33 -18.57 45.52
CA GLU A 364 20.48 -17.95 44.84
C GLU A 364 20.47 -16.44 45.05
N LEU A 365 19.32 -15.79 44.83
CA LEU A 365 19.15 -14.35 45.08
C LEU A 365 19.47 -13.99 46.53
N SER A 366 18.96 -14.75 47.50
CA SER A 366 19.23 -14.53 48.93
C SER A 366 20.72 -14.68 49.23
N ALA A 367 21.38 -15.70 48.68
CA ALA A 367 22.82 -15.90 48.84
C ALA A 367 23.65 -14.77 48.20
N THR A 368 23.28 -14.29 47.01
CA THR A 368 23.93 -13.14 46.35
C THR A 368 23.75 -11.86 47.16
N VAL A 369 22.52 -11.61 47.65
CA VAL A 369 22.24 -10.46 48.53
C VAL A 369 23.08 -10.54 49.79
N VAL A 370 23.18 -11.72 50.43
CA VAL A 370 24.03 -11.93 51.61
C VAL A 370 25.51 -11.72 51.28
N GLY A 371 26.00 -12.21 50.14
CA GLY A 371 27.39 -12.04 49.70
C GLY A 371 27.76 -10.59 49.38
N LEU A 372 26.80 -9.77 48.95
CA LEU A 372 26.98 -8.34 48.70
C LEU A 372 26.94 -7.49 49.98
N ARG A 373 26.52 -8.06 51.12
CA ARG A 373 26.50 -7.35 52.40
C ARG A 373 27.93 -7.02 52.83
N ARG A 374 28.29 -5.74 52.75
CA ARG A 374 29.52 -5.22 53.39
C ARG A 374 29.36 -5.04 54.91
N LYS A 375 28.12 -4.94 55.42
CA LYS A 375 27.78 -4.70 56.82
C LYS A 375 27.03 -5.89 57.43
N ARG A 376 27.26 -6.16 58.71
CA ARG A 376 26.54 -7.21 59.47
C ARG A 376 25.04 -6.94 59.55
N ARG A 377 24.61 -5.68 59.69
CA ARG A 377 23.21 -5.25 59.69
C ARG A 377 22.91 -4.45 58.43
N ILE A 378 21.85 -4.81 57.71
CA ILE A 378 21.50 -4.19 56.43
C ILE A 378 20.01 -3.89 56.33
N VAL A 379 19.67 -2.76 55.71
CA VAL A 379 18.30 -2.42 55.30
C VAL A 379 18.23 -2.43 53.78
N ILE A 380 17.38 -3.30 53.23
CA ILE A 380 17.22 -3.49 51.78
C ILE A 380 15.80 -3.12 51.37
N GLY A 381 15.68 -2.21 50.40
CA GLY A 381 14.41 -1.89 49.75
C GLY A 381 14.18 -2.75 48.53
N VAL A 382 12.95 -3.19 48.32
CA VAL A 382 12.54 -3.87 47.08
C VAL A 382 11.53 -2.98 46.36
N VAL A 383 11.85 -2.55 45.15
CA VAL A 383 11.02 -1.63 44.36
C VAL A 383 10.69 -2.24 43.00
N GLY A 384 9.42 -2.21 42.62
CA GLY A 384 8.98 -2.60 41.28
C GLY A 384 9.13 -1.48 40.26
N VAL A 385 9.56 -1.77 39.03
CA VAL A 385 9.54 -0.76 37.93
C VAL A 385 8.10 -0.39 37.59
N SER A 386 7.22 -1.39 37.53
CA SER A 386 5.79 -1.24 37.24
C SER A 386 4.94 -2.02 38.26
N PRO A 387 3.67 -1.62 38.50
CA PRO A 387 2.75 -2.38 39.32
C PRO A 387 2.61 -3.82 38.86
N GLY A 388 2.55 -4.76 39.81
CA GLY A 388 2.44 -6.19 39.50
C GLY A 388 3.74 -6.83 39.00
N SER A 389 4.89 -6.20 39.29
CA SER A 389 6.22 -6.79 39.04
C SER A 389 6.62 -7.88 40.04
N GLY A 390 5.91 -7.98 41.16
CA GLY A 390 6.13 -8.97 42.22
C GLY A 390 7.14 -8.53 43.28
N ALA A 391 7.42 -7.23 43.41
CA ALA A 391 8.28 -6.66 44.45
C ALA A 391 7.88 -7.14 45.86
N SER A 392 6.60 -7.02 46.23
CA SER A 392 6.07 -7.47 47.52
C SER A 392 6.28 -8.97 47.77
N THR A 393 6.13 -9.81 46.75
CA THR A 393 6.35 -11.26 46.86
C THR A 393 7.83 -11.55 47.12
N ILE A 394 8.73 -10.89 46.37
CA ILE A 394 10.18 -11.04 46.53
C ILE A 394 10.64 -10.52 47.89
N ALA A 395 10.13 -9.37 48.34
CA ALA A 395 10.44 -8.78 49.65
C ALA A 395 10.06 -9.72 50.80
N SER A 396 8.84 -10.28 50.73
CA SER A 396 8.36 -11.20 51.75
C SER A 396 9.14 -12.50 51.77
N GLU A 397 9.45 -13.06 50.60
CA GLU A 397 10.21 -14.30 50.50
C GLU A 397 11.67 -14.15 50.96
N LEU A 398 12.31 -13.02 50.65
CA LEU A 398 13.63 -12.68 51.17
C LEU A 398 13.63 -12.57 52.69
N ALA A 399 12.59 -11.98 53.27
CA ALA A 399 12.41 -11.90 54.71
C ALA A 399 12.26 -13.29 55.36
N VAL A 400 11.49 -14.20 54.74
CA VAL A 400 11.36 -15.59 55.20
C VAL A 400 12.71 -16.31 55.16
N LEU A 401 13.43 -16.25 54.03
CA LEU A 401 14.72 -16.93 53.85
C LEU A 401 15.80 -16.40 54.81
N SER A 402 15.83 -15.09 55.07
CA SER A 402 16.71 -14.48 56.06
C SER A 402 16.40 -14.96 57.48
N SER A 403 15.11 -15.05 57.82
CA SER A 403 14.66 -15.55 59.13
C SER A 403 15.02 -17.03 59.34
N VAL A 404 14.80 -17.87 58.32
CA VAL A 404 15.16 -19.30 58.35
C VAL A 404 16.67 -19.51 58.49
N SER A 405 17.47 -18.58 57.95
CA SER A 405 18.93 -18.57 58.10
C SER A 405 19.39 -18.17 59.51
N GLY A 406 18.47 -17.85 60.42
CA GLY A 406 18.74 -17.50 61.82
C GLY A 406 18.92 -16.01 62.11
N ALA A 407 18.75 -15.13 61.10
CA ALA A 407 18.87 -13.69 61.29
C ALA A 407 17.57 -13.10 61.87
N THR A 408 17.68 -12.21 62.87
CA THR A 408 16.52 -11.44 63.33
C THR A 408 16.08 -10.48 62.24
N THR A 409 14.92 -10.76 61.65
CA THR A 409 14.46 -10.13 60.42
C THR A 409 13.21 -9.29 60.67
N LEU A 410 13.17 -8.09 60.10
CA LEU A 410 11.99 -7.21 60.08
C LEU A 410 11.54 -6.99 58.64
N LEU A 411 10.29 -7.31 58.34
CA LEU A 411 9.64 -6.97 57.07
C LEU A 411 8.75 -5.74 57.28
N ILE A 412 8.96 -4.70 56.49
CA ILE A 412 8.20 -3.45 56.56
C ILE A 412 7.40 -3.27 55.27
N ASP A 413 6.10 -3.04 55.38
CA ASP A 413 5.27 -2.62 54.25
C ASP A 413 5.25 -1.09 54.15
N ALA A 414 5.92 -0.55 53.14
CA ALA A 414 5.90 0.87 52.79
C ALA A 414 5.19 1.12 51.44
N ALA A 415 4.39 0.17 50.95
CA ALA A 415 3.70 0.25 49.67
C ALA A 415 2.37 1.02 49.76
N ALA A 416 2.45 2.35 49.95
CA ALA A 416 1.27 3.20 50.18
C ALA A 416 0.17 3.16 49.10
N GLN A 417 0.51 2.85 47.84
CA GLN A 417 -0.46 2.75 46.76
C GLN A 417 -1.27 1.44 46.78
N ARG A 418 -0.61 0.33 47.12
CA ARG A 418 -1.20 -1.02 47.12
C ARG A 418 -0.53 -1.85 48.21
N PRO A 419 -0.96 -1.72 49.48
CA PRO A 419 -0.33 -2.38 50.64
C PRO A 419 -0.75 -3.87 50.72
N TRP A 420 -0.37 -4.62 49.68
CA TRP A 420 -0.78 -6.02 49.53
C TRP A 420 -0.29 -6.91 50.68
N LEU A 421 0.89 -6.61 51.25
CA LEU A 421 1.40 -7.34 52.41
C LEU A 421 0.59 -7.04 53.67
N SER A 422 0.25 -5.78 53.93
CA SER A 422 -0.60 -5.41 55.06
C SER A 422 -1.98 -6.06 54.96
N GLU A 423 -2.60 -6.04 53.78
CA GLU A 423 -3.88 -6.71 53.53
C GLU A 423 -3.80 -8.24 53.72
N ALA A 424 -2.70 -8.86 53.30
CA ALA A 424 -2.55 -10.31 53.35
C ALA A 424 -2.15 -10.85 54.74
N ILE A 425 -1.28 -10.15 55.46
CA ILE A 425 -0.65 -10.62 56.71
C ILE A 425 -1.35 -10.02 57.94
N ALA A 426 -1.80 -8.76 57.87
CA ALA A 426 -2.30 -8.00 59.00
C ALA A 426 -3.59 -7.21 58.69
N PRO A 427 -4.67 -7.86 58.18
CA PRO A 427 -5.88 -7.18 57.71
C PRO A 427 -6.65 -6.40 58.79
N HIS A 428 -6.37 -6.64 60.07
CA HIS A 428 -7.03 -6.00 61.21
C HIS A 428 -6.12 -5.06 62.01
N SER A 429 -4.92 -4.74 61.49
CA SER A 429 -4.00 -3.85 62.19
C SER A 429 -4.36 -2.38 61.94
N SER A 430 -4.76 -1.65 62.97
CA SER A 430 -5.02 -0.21 62.90
C SER A 430 -3.76 0.63 63.09
N SER A 431 -2.69 0.06 63.63
CA SER A 431 -1.40 0.76 63.79
C SER A 431 -0.31 0.15 62.93
N GLY A 432 0.60 0.98 62.41
CA GLY A 432 1.65 0.55 61.50
C GLY A 432 2.79 1.54 61.31
N LEU A 433 3.52 1.40 60.19
CA LEU A 433 4.68 2.19 59.82
C LEU A 433 4.42 3.68 59.94
N VAL A 434 3.26 4.14 59.47
CA VAL A 434 2.87 5.55 59.49
C VAL A 434 2.88 6.13 60.91
N ASP A 435 2.35 5.40 61.90
CA ASP A 435 2.35 5.83 63.31
C ASP A 435 3.73 5.70 63.94
N VAL A 436 4.46 4.64 63.57
CA VAL A 436 5.81 4.37 64.08
C VAL A 436 6.81 5.43 63.60
N LEU A 437 6.60 6.03 62.43
CA LEU A 437 7.37 7.17 61.94
C LEU A 437 7.18 8.43 62.81
N ASP A 438 5.98 8.62 63.37
CA ASP A 438 5.68 9.76 64.26
C ASP A 438 6.12 9.50 65.71
N ASN A 439 6.02 8.24 66.18
CA ASN A 439 6.43 7.83 67.51
C ASN A 439 7.14 6.46 67.46
N SER A 440 8.46 6.47 67.62
CA SER A 440 9.29 5.26 67.51
C SER A 440 9.04 4.24 68.63
N GLU A 441 8.45 4.64 69.77
CA GLU A 441 8.12 3.73 70.87
C GLU A 441 7.00 2.74 70.50
N LEU A 442 6.15 3.10 69.54
CA LEU A 442 5.04 2.27 69.08
C LEU A 442 5.51 1.04 68.29
N ILE A 443 6.78 0.96 67.90
CA ILE A 443 7.28 -0.17 67.10
C ILE A 443 7.09 -1.51 67.81
N ARG A 444 7.18 -1.55 69.15
CA ARG A 444 7.00 -2.77 69.94
C ARG A 444 5.56 -3.28 69.90
N THR A 445 4.61 -2.37 69.72
CA THR A 445 3.17 -2.66 69.70
C THR A 445 2.66 -2.87 68.27
N ALA A 446 3.21 -2.14 67.30
CA ALA A 446 2.83 -2.20 65.90
C ALA A 446 3.51 -3.35 65.12
N ALA A 447 4.69 -3.82 65.55
CA ALA A 447 5.38 -4.94 64.90
C ALA A 447 4.78 -6.29 65.34
N LEU A 448 4.15 -6.98 64.39
CA LEU A 448 3.55 -8.29 64.57
C LEU A 448 4.61 -9.38 64.48
N SER A 449 4.66 -10.29 65.46
CA SER A 449 5.59 -11.43 65.42
C SER A 449 5.00 -12.57 64.59
N LEU A 450 5.61 -12.88 63.45
CA LEU A 450 5.17 -13.98 62.56
C LEU A 450 5.87 -15.29 62.92
N THR A 451 7.16 -15.23 63.23
CA THR A 451 7.98 -16.34 63.75
C THR A 451 8.89 -15.79 64.85
N PRO A 452 9.55 -16.64 65.67
CA PRO A 452 10.46 -16.15 66.71
C PRO A 452 11.56 -15.20 66.19
N THR A 453 11.91 -15.31 64.92
CA THR A 453 12.97 -14.55 64.25
C THR A 453 12.46 -13.56 63.19
N LEU A 454 11.18 -13.57 62.81
CA LEU A 454 10.58 -12.65 61.82
C LEU A 454 9.46 -11.81 62.42
N LYS A 455 9.63 -10.49 62.40
CA LYS A 455 8.58 -9.52 62.69
C LYS A 455 8.10 -8.81 61.43
N PHE A 456 6.84 -8.43 61.38
CA PHE A 456 6.21 -7.70 60.30
C PHE A 456 5.63 -6.38 60.80
N LEU A 457 5.97 -5.28 60.12
CA LEU A 457 5.42 -3.95 60.37
C LEU A 457 4.49 -3.58 59.21
N PRO A 458 3.15 -3.62 59.42
CA PRO A 458 2.19 -3.20 58.40
C PRO A 458 2.28 -1.69 58.16
N LEU A 459 1.69 -1.22 57.08
CA LEU A 459 1.69 0.21 56.72
C LEU A 459 0.93 1.08 57.74
N GLY A 460 -0.20 0.57 58.25
CA GLY A 460 -1.14 1.31 59.11
C GLY A 460 -2.22 2.05 58.30
N GLU A 461 -3.12 2.77 58.99
CA GLU A 461 -4.18 3.55 58.34
C GLU A 461 -3.58 4.81 57.69
N VAL A 462 -3.71 4.92 56.35
CA VAL A 462 -3.16 6.03 55.57
C VAL A 462 -4.26 7.02 55.23
N ASP A 463 -4.44 8.05 56.08
CA ASP A 463 -5.47 9.07 55.85
C ASP A 463 -5.11 10.01 54.68
N THR A 464 -3.99 10.74 54.78
CA THR A 464 -3.66 11.85 53.85
C THR A 464 -2.18 12.01 53.49
N VAL A 465 -1.26 11.44 54.27
CA VAL A 465 0.19 11.66 54.12
C VAL A 465 0.89 10.32 53.90
N THR A 466 1.54 10.15 52.75
CA THR A 466 2.27 8.91 52.45
C THR A 466 3.54 8.79 53.32
N PRO A 467 4.07 7.56 53.51
CA PRO A 467 5.30 7.33 54.27
C PRO A 467 6.48 8.16 53.77
N ALA A 468 6.54 8.45 52.47
CA ALA A 468 7.56 9.28 51.86
C ALA A 468 7.53 10.74 52.34
N ILE A 469 6.33 11.33 52.41
CA ILE A 469 6.18 12.70 52.90
C ILE A 469 6.53 12.75 54.39
N ARG A 470 6.14 11.72 55.16
CA ARG A 470 6.52 11.62 56.57
C ARG A 470 8.02 11.50 56.74
N LEU A 471 8.68 10.56 56.05
CA LEU A 471 10.13 10.37 56.09
C LEU A 471 10.91 11.63 55.71
N SER A 472 10.43 12.41 54.72
CA SER A 472 11.05 13.68 54.33
C SER A 472 10.86 14.82 55.35
N SER A 473 9.98 14.66 56.33
CA SER A 473 9.69 15.65 57.36
C SER A 473 10.73 15.62 58.47
N ARG A 474 11.05 16.80 59.04
CA ARG A 474 11.88 16.91 60.26
C ARG A 474 11.22 16.29 61.52
N ARG A 475 9.96 15.87 61.42
CA ARG A 475 9.20 15.24 62.52
C ARG A 475 9.36 13.72 62.60
N THR A 476 10.04 13.08 61.64
CA THR A 476 10.32 11.65 61.70
C THR A 476 11.18 11.32 62.91
N GLN A 477 10.66 10.49 63.81
CA GLN A 477 11.39 10.03 65.00
C GLN A 477 12.02 8.65 64.80
N LEU A 478 11.54 7.88 63.81
CA LEU A 478 12.09 6.58 63.47
C LEU A 478 13.36 6.74 62.64
N SER A 479 14.49 6.28 63.17
CA SER A 479 15.70 6.09 62.38
C SER A 479 15.90 4.63 62.02
N PHE A 480 16.12 4.33 60.73
CA PHE A 480 16.55 2.99 60.32
C PHE A 480 17.85 2.54 61.02
N ALA A 481 18.66 3.48 61.51
CA ALA A 481 19.86 3.17 62.30
C ALA A 481 19.53 2.59 63.70
N GLU A 482 18.40 2.97 64.29
CA GLU A 482 17.91 2.39 65.55
C GLU A 482 17.34 1.00 65.33
N LEU A 483 16.62 0.79 64.22
CA LEU A 483 16.11 -0.54 63.86
C LEU A 483 17.23 -1.54 63.60
N LYS A 484 18.34 -1.09 62.98
CA LYS A 484 19.56 -1.88 62.83
C LYS A 484 20.16 -2.32 64.17
N LYS A 485 19.77 -1.73 65.32
CA LYS A 485 20.26 -2.18 66.64
C LYS A 485 19.60 -3.49 67.08
N GLU A 486 18.32 -3.67 66.75
CA GLU A 486 17.48 -4.81 67.16
C GLU A 486 17.42 -5.92 66.09
N PHE A 487 17.45 -5.55 64.80
CA PHE A 487 17.32 -6.49 63.68
C PHE A 487 18.60 -6.58 62.86
N ASP A 488 18.98 -7.81 62.50
CA ASP A 488 20.12 -8.09 61.64
C ASP A 488 19.81 -7.86 60.14
N SER A 489 18.57 -8.11 59.70
CA SER A 489 18.14 -7.87 58.32
C SER A 489 16.79 -7.14 58.31
N ILE A 490 16.68 -6.05 57.56
CA ILE A 490 15.42 -5.32 57.38
C ILE A 490 15.10 -5.27 55.90
N PHE A 491 13.90 -5.75 55.53
CA PHE A 491 13.40 -5.69 54.16
C PHE A 491 12.21 -4.72 54.09
N VAL A 492 12.28 -3.76 53.19
CA VAL A 492 11.23 -2.73 53.00
C VAL A 492 10.58 -2.97 51.65
N ASP A 493 9.28 -3.29 51.65
CA ASP A 493 8.48 -3.34 50.42
C ASP A 493 8.06 -1.92 50.03
N ILE A 494 8.42 -1.51 48.81
CA ILE A 494 8.20 -0.15 48.33
C ILE A 494 7.25 -0.18 47.13
N SER A 495 6.32 0.76 47.10
CA SER A 495 5.42 0.98 45.96
C SER A 495 6.20 1.01 44.63
N ALA A 496 5.61 0.47 43.57
CA ALA A 496 6.24 0.52 42.25
C ALA A 496 6.58 1.96 41.84
N PHE A 497 7.78 2.17 41.30
CA PHE A 497 8.31 3.49 40.97
C PHE A 497 7.39 4.24 39.99
N SER A 498 6.82 3.55 39.01
CA SER A 498 5.91 4.19 38.05
C SER A 498 4.56 4.60 38.66
N ALA A 499 4.23 4.16 39.88
CA ALA A 499 2.95 4.39 40.55
C ALA A 499 3.04 5.35 41.74
N SER A 500 4.19 5.46 42.41
CA SER A 500 4.37 6.37 43.54
C SER A 500 5.77 6.97 43.60
N PRO A 501 5.91 8.26 43.97
CA PRO A 501 7.20 8.85 44.27
C PRO A 501 7.84 8.32 45.57
N ASP A 502 7.16 7.45 46.33
CA ASP A 502 7.63 7.00 47.63
C ASP A 502 9.01 6.34 47.59
N ALA A 503 9.30 5.63 46.49
CA ALA A 503 10.61 5.03 46.26
C ALA A 503 11.74 6.06 46.30
N ASN A 504 11.54 7.28 45.77
CA ASN A 504 12.57 8.32 45.77
C ASN A 504 12.87 8.84 47.18
N ALA A 505 11.87 8.92 48.05
CA ALA A 505 12.06 9.44 49.41
C ALA A 505 12.65 8.38 50.35
N ILE A 506 12.26 7.12 50.20
CA ILE A 506 12.69 6.02 51.06
C ILE A 506 14.11 5.56 50.67
N ALA A 507 14.41 5.47 49.38
CA ALA A 507 15.63 4.84 48.88
C ALA A 507 16.97 5.38 49.45
N PRO A 508 17.14 6.70 49.71
CA PRO A 508 18.37 7.24 50.31
C PRO A 508 18.64 6.80 51.74
N GLU A 509 17.59 6.44 52.49
CA GLU A 509 17.69 6.01 53.89
C GLU A 509 18.08 4.53 54.04
N LEU A 510 18.07 3.78 52.92
CA LEU A 510 18.35 2.35 52.88
C LEU A 510 19.84 2.09 52.58
N ASP A 511 20.37 0.95 53.04
CA ASP A 511 21.74 0.56 52.66
C ASP A 511 21.81 0.00 51.23
N GLY A 512 20.67 -0.36 50.63
CA GLY A 512 20.63 -0.78 49.24
C GLY A 512 19.23 -1.07 48.73
N VAL A 513 19.06 -1.02 47.41
CA VAL A 513 17.77 -1.21 46.71
C VAL A 513 17.87 -2.29 45.64
N LEU A 514 16.88 -3.18 45.61
CA LEU A 514 16.67 -4.19 44.57
C LEU A 514 15.54 -3.74 43.65
N VAL A 515 15.84 -3.63 42.35
CA VAL A 515 14.87 -3.20 41.34
C VAL A 515 14.24 -4.42 40.66
N VAL A 516 12.92 -4.55 40.72
CA VAL A 516 12.19 -5.69 40.15
C VAL A 516 11.52 -5.29 38.84
N ALA A 517 11.87 -5.98 37.76
CA ALA A 517 11.28 -5.84 36.43
C ALA A 517 10.52 -7.10 36.03
N SER A 518 9.49 -6.96 35.21
CA SER A 518 8.72 -8.10 34.69
C SER A 518 9.14 -8.49 33.28
N HIS A 519 9.52 -9.75 33.10
CA HIS A 519 9.84 -10.33 31.79
C HIS A 519 8.66 -10.17 30.80
N GLY A 520 8.94 -9.63 29.63
CA GLY A 520 7.96 -9.42 28.55
C GLY A 520 6.90 -8.34 28.84
N ARG A 521 6.97 -7.64 29.98
CA ARG A 521 6.06 -6.54 30.32
C ARG A 521 6.77 -5.21 30.45
N THR A 522 7.82 -5.16 31.27
CA THR A 522 8.61 -3.95 31.49
C THR A 522 9.50 -3.68 30.27
N SER A 523 9.58 -2.42 29.82
CA SER A 523 10.51 -2.03 28.76
C SER A 523 11.91 -1.74 29.29
N ILE A 524 12.93 -1.89 28.44
CA ILE A 524 14.32 -1.54 28.79
C ILE A 524 14.40 -0.06 29.19
N ASP A 525 13.79 0.81 28.39
CA ASP A 525 13.84 2.26 28.60
C ASP A 525 13.20 2.66 29.95
N GLU A 526 12.11 2.00 30.37
CA GLU A 526 11.50 2.21 31.70
C GLU A 526 12.42 1.74 32.82
N ALA A 527 13.00 0.54 32.72
CA ALA A 527 13.89 0.01 33.75
C ALA A 527 15.15 0.90 33.91
N THR A 528 15.77 1.31 32.80
CA THR A 528 16.91 2.23 32.80
C THR A 528 16.56 3.55 33.47
N ARG A 529 15.41 4.14 33.12
CA ARG A 529 14.94 5.39 33.74
C ARG A 529 14.77 5.27 35.26
N VAL A 530 14.20 4.17 35.74
CA VAL A 530 14.05 3.93 37.20
C VAL A 530 15.42 3.84 37.88
N ILE A 531 16.33 3.05 37.32
CA ILE A 531 17.68 2.84 37.86
C ILE A 531 18.46 4.17 37.90
N GLU A 532 18.45 4.93 36.81
CA GLU A 532 19.12 6.24 36.74
C GLU A 532 18.52 7.22 37.75
N THR A 533 17.19 7.27 37.86
CA THR A 533 16.54 8.18 38.81
C THR A 533 16.88 7.82 40.26
N MET A 534 16.85 6.53 40.62
CA MET A 534 17.23 6.07 41.96
C MET A 534 18.69 6.40 42.29
N ARG A 535 19.63 6.20 41.33
CA ARG A 535 21.04 6.60 41.49
C ARG A 535 21.18 8.11 41.71
N ASN A 536 20.44 8.92 40.95
CA ASN A 536 20.49 10.39 41.06
C ASN A 536 20.01 10.90 42.43
N VAL A 537 19.09 10.18 43.09
CA VAL A 537 18.61 10.52 44.43
C VAL A 537 19.53 10.00 45.55
N GLY A 538 20.62 9.30 45.19
CA GLY A 538 21.65 8.84 46.12
C GLY A 538 21.46 7.42 46.64
N ALA A 539 20.56 6.63 46.03
CA ALA A 539 20.34 5.24 46.43
C ALA A 539 21.42 4.30 45.89
N GLU A 540 21.90 3.38 46.71
CA GLU A 540 22.80 2.29 46.29
C GLU A 540 21.97 1.15 45.67
N ILE A 541 22.10 0.92 44.36
CA ILE A 541 21.38 -0.16 43.68
C ILE A 541 22.19 -1.45 43.79
N LEU A 542 21.66 -2.41 44.55
CA LEU A 542 22.31 -3.70 44.77
C LEU A 542 22.23 -4.60 43.54
N GLY A 543 21.16 -4.48 42.73
CA GLY A 543 20.96 -5.31 41.54
C GLY A 543 19.54 -5.22 41.00
N ALA A 544 19.28 -5.95 39.92
CA ALA A 544 17.93 -6.06 39.35
C ALA A 544 17.43 -7.52 39.33
N VAL A 545 16.13 -7.68 39.49
CA VAL A 545 15.45 -8.98 39.49
C VAL A 545 14.45 -9.01 38.35
N ILE A 546 14.62 -9.97 37.44
CA ILE A 546 13.68 -10.18 36.34
C ILE A 546 12.71 -11.27 36.76
N ASN A 547 11.51 -10.88 37.14
CA ASN A 547 10.45 -11.77 37.56
C ASN A 547 9.54 -12.17 36.38
N HIS A 548 8.76 -13.23 36.56
CA HIS A 548 7.85 -13.81 35.55
C HIS A 548 8.55 -14.36 34.29
N ALA A 549 9.81 -14.77 34.41
CA ALA A 549 10.52 -15.40 33.30
C ALA A 549 9.94 -16.79 32.98
N PRO A 550 9.96 -17.23 31.71
CA PRO A 550 9.58 -18.57 31.34
C PRO A 550 10.59 -19.59 31.90
N ALA A 551 10.10 -20.78 32.29
CA ALA A 551 10.94 -21.83 32.89
C ALA A 551 12.14 -22.26 32.03
N SER A 552 12.09 -22.05 30.72
CA SER A 552 13.19 -22.32 29.78
C SER A 552 14.38 -21.38 29.91
N MET A 553 14.31 -20.36 30.77
CA MET A 553 15.36 -19.34 30.92
C MET A 553 16.25 -19.53 32.15
N GLN A 554 15.91 -20.49 33.02
CA GLN A 554 16.70 -20.86 34.21
C GLN A 554 17.65 -22.04 33.96
N SER A 555 17.62 -22.67 32.78
CA SER A 555 18.44 -23.84 32.42
C SER A 555 19.77 -23.47 31.77
#